data_AF-A0A966N0C9-F1
#
_entry.id   AF-A0A966N0C9-F1
#
_cell.length_a   1.000
_cell.length_b   1.000
_cell.length_c   1.000
_cell.angle_alpha   90.00
_cell.angle_beta   90.00
_cell.angle_gamma   90.00
#
_symmetry.space_group_name_H-M   'P 1'
#
loop_
_entity.id
_entity.type
_entity.pdbx_description
1 polymer ?
#
loop_
_entity_poly.entity_id
_entity_poly.type
_entity_poly.pdbx_seq_one_letter_code
_entity_poly.pdbx_strand_id
1 'polypeptide(L)'
;MDWLNIVSIPFVSLTAFIFGRNAWRWGFYAYLFGFWMFVPLVILPIRLRTDYTFPNWSIRLYQWHQTRRELKKINTPEDLLKL
;
A
#
# COMPACT_ATOMS: atom_id res chain seq x y z
N MET A 1 -3.80 21.95 -20.74
CA MET A 1 -3.09 20.77 -20.20
C MET A 1 -1.94 20.51 -21.14
N ASP A 2 -0.72 20.84 -20.73
CA ASP A 2 0.46 20.61 -21.57
C ASP A 2 0.67 19.12 -21.75
N TRP A 3 0.87 18.69 -23.00
CA TRP A 3 1.09 17.29 -23.37
C TRP A 3 2.25 16.65 -22.57
N LEU A 4 3.22 17.48 -22.19
CA LEU A 4 4.35 17.15 -21.31
C LEU A 4 3.92 16.63 -19.94
N ASN A 5 2.85 17.18 -19.34
CA ASN A 5 2.37 16.72 -18.04
C ASN A 5 1.73 15.34 -18.14
N ILE A 6 1.00 15.06 -19.22
CA ILE A 6 0.39 13.75 -19.46
C ILE A 6 1.46 12.67 -19.65
N VAL A 7 2.50 12.98 -20.44
CA VAL A 7 3.63 12.06 -20.66
C VAL A 7 4.44 11.86 -19.37
N SER A 8 4.52 12.85 -18.48
CA SER A 8 5.27 12.73 -17.23
C SER A 8 4.69 11.67 -16.28
N ILE A 9 3.38 11.41 -16.33
CA ILE A 9 2.69 10.48 -15.42
C ILE A 9 3.24 9.06 -15.49
N PRO A 10 3.29 8.37 -16.66
CA PRO A 10 3.84 7.03 -16.75
C PRO A 10 5.32 7.00 -16.36
N PHE A 11 6.10 8.01 -16.75
CA PHE A 11 7.52 8.10 -16.41
C PHE A 11 7.75 8.23 -14.89
N VAL A 12 7.11 9.19 -14.23
CA VAL A 12 7.22 9.38 -12.77
C VAL A 12 6.71 8.14 -12.01
N SER A 13 5.60 7.55 -12.46
CA SER A 13 5.02 6.34 -11.85
C SER A 13 5.95 5.13 -11.94
N LEU A 14 6.55 4.90 -13.12
CA LEU A 14 7.48 3.80 -13.36
C LEU A 14 8.78 3.99 -12.57
N THR A 15 9.27 5.22 -12.49
CA THR A 15 10.47 5.54 -11.70
C THR A 15 10.19 5.38 -10.20
N ALA A 16 9.02 5.80 -9.72
CA ALA A 16 8.58 5.57 -8.35
C ALA A 16 8.50 4.07 -8.01
N PHE A 17 8.02 3.26 -8.97
CA PHE A 17 7.92 1.82 -8.82
C PHE A 17 9.30 1.17 -8.68
N ILE A 18 10.27 1.53 -9.54
CA ILE A 18 11.65 1.02 -9.49
C ILE A 18 12.29 1.36 -8.14
N PHE A 19 12.08 2.57 -7.62
CA PHE A 19 12.59 2.99 -6.32
C PHE A 19 11.82 2.43 -5.11
N GLY A 20 10.93 1.45 -5.32
CA GLY A 20 10.18 0.79 -4.25
C GLY A 20 9.08 1.67 -3.63
N ARG A 21 8.75 2.82 -4.21
CA ARG A 21 7.73 3.76 -3.71
C ARG A 21 6.34 3.45 -4.28
N ASN A 22 5.33 4.07 -3.68
CA ASN A 22 3.95 3.85 -4.11
C ASN A 22 3.67 4.59 -5.43
N ALA A 23 3.74 3.85 -6.54
CA ALA A 23 3.57 4.35 -7.91
C ALA A 23 2.26 5.14 -8.08
N TRP A 24 1.17 4.70 -7.44
CA TRP A 24 -0.13 5.37 -7.50
C TRP A 24 -0.10 6.80 -6.90
N ARG A 25 0.55 6.96 -5.74
CA ARG A 25 0.66 8.30 -5.09
C ARG A 25 1.51 9.23 -5.92
N TRP A 26 2.62 8.73 -6.47
CA TRP A 26 3.53 9.51 -7.31
C TRP A 26 2.94 9.85 -8.68
N GLY A 27 2.15 8.96 -9.29
CA GLY A 27 1.39 9.25 -10.50
C GLY A 27 0.34 10.35 -10.28
N PHE A 28 -0.34 10.35 -9.13
CA PHE A 28 -1.26 11.44 -8.76
C PHE A 28 -0.52 12.77 -8.57
N TYR A 29 0.65 12.75 -7.92
CA TYR A 29 1.46 13.96 -7.80
C TYR A 29 1.98 14.46 -9.15
N ALA A 30 2.36 13.56 -10.07
CA ALA A 30 2.74 13.92 -11.44
C ALA A 30 1.57 14.54 -12.22
N TYR A 31 0.34 14.11 -11.97
CA TYR A 31 -0.84 14.74 -12.57
C TYR A 31 -1.03 16.20 -12.10
N LEU A 32 -0.78 16.49 -10.82
CA LEU A 32 -0.94 17.84 -10.25
C LEU A 32 0.23 18.79 -10.56
N PHE A 33 1.46 18.30 -10.46
CA PHE A 33 2.68 19.10 -10.53
C PHE A 33 3.49 18.86 -11.82
N GLY A 34 3.06 17.91 -12.66
CA GLY A 34 3.71 17.59 -13.92
C GLY A 34 5.10 17.00 -13.75
N PHE A 35 5.98 17.35 -14.70
CA PHE A 35 7.37 16.91 -14.75
C PHE A 35 8.18 17.28 -13.49
N TRP A 36 7.80 18.34 -12.76
CA TRP A 36 8.53 18.78 -11.58
C TRP A 36 8.58 17.74 -10.45
N MET A 37 7.71 16.72 -10.45
CA MET A 37 7.79 15.63 -9.49
C MET A 37 8.96 14.67 -9.69
N PHE A 38 9.67 14.74 -10.82
CA PHE A 38 10.92 13.98 -11.00
C PHE A 38 12.01 14.39 -10.00
N VAL A 39 12.13 15.70 -9.73
CA VAL A 39 13.16 16.26 -8.84
C VAL A 39 13.07 15.69 -7.42
N PRO A 40 11.94 15.80 -6.70
CA PRO A 40 11.82 15.22 -5.36
C PRO A 40 11.88 13.69 -5.39
N LEU A 41 11.47 13.06 -6.49
CA LEU A 41 11.52 11.61 -6.62
C LEU A 41 12.96 11.09 -6.61
N VAL A 42 13.89 11.77 -7.30
CA VAL A 42 15.31 11.42 -7.36
C VAL A 42 16.06 11.87 -6.10
N ILE A 43 15.72 13.03 -5.52
CA ILE A 43 16.39 13.57 -4.32
C ILE A 43 16.08 12.74 -3.07
N LEU A 44 14.85 12.28 -2.91
CA LEU A 44 14.47 11.50 -1.74
C LEU A 44 15.27 10.17 -1.73
N PRO A 45 15.72 9.70 -0.56
CA PRO A 45 16.48 8.45 -0.46
C PRO A 45 15.65 7.25 -0.92
N ILE A 46 16.30 6.31 -1.59
CA ILE A 46 15.67 5.07 -2.07
C ILE A 46 15.29 4.25 -0.83
N ARG A 47 13.99 4.18 -0.54
CA ARG A 47 13.47 3.23 0.44
C ARG A 47 13.19 1.94 -0.31
N LEU A 48 14.20 1.08 -0.36
CA LEU A 48 13.99 -0.33 -0.68
C LEU A 48 12.88 -0.82 0.23
N ARG A 49 11.81 -1.35 -0.36
CA ARG A 49 10.62 -1.80 0.35
C ARG A 49 10.98 -3.09 1.08
N THR A 50 11.71 -2.99 2.19
CA THR A 50 12.26 -4.16 2.90
C THR A 50 11.18 -4.96 3.60
N ASP A 51 10.05 -4.35 3.95
CA ASP A 51 8.97 -5.06 4.62
C ASP A 51 7.62 -4.69 3.98
N TYR A 52 7.05 -5.63 3.24
CA TYR A 52 5.63 -5.59 2.90
C TYR A 52 4.85 -5.90 4.19
N THR A 53 4.73 -4.91 5.07
CA THR A 53 3.79 -4.97 6.17
C THR A 53 2.40 -4.69 5.59
N PHE A 54 1.60 -5.75 5.43
CA PHE A 54 0.17 -5.56 5.23
C PHE A 54 -0.32 -4.60 6.33
N PRO A 55 -1.12 -3.56 6.00
CA PRO A 55 -1.55 -2.61 7.00
C PRO A 55 -2.28 -3.35 8.12
N ASN A 56 -1.85 -3.13 9.37
CA ASN A 56 -2.34 -3.87 10.55
C ASN A 56 -3.86 -3.94 10.67
N TRP A 57 -4.60 -2.99 10.08
CA TRP A 57 -6.06 -3.02 10.06
C TRP A 57 -6.64 -4.22 9.30
N SER A 58 -6.01 -4.64 8.18
CA SER A 58 -6.54 -5.71 7.32
C SER A 58 -6.25 -7.07 7.92
N ILE A 59 -5.05 -7.23 8.50
CA ILE A 59 -4.70 -8.41 9.28
C ILE A 59 -5.67 -8.58 10.46
N ARG A 60 -5.94 -7.49 11.18
CA ARG A 60 -6.86 -7.49 12.33
C ARG A 60 -8.30 -7.80 11.94
N LEU A 61 -8.78 -7.30 10.81
CA LEU A 61 -10.10 -7.62 10.26
C LEU A 61 -10.21 -9.10 9.87
N TYR A 62 -9.16 -9.64 9.24
CA TYR A 62 -9.13 -11.04 8.84
C TYR A 62 -9.09 -11.97 10.05
N GLN A 63 -8.24 -11.64 11.03
CA GLN A 63 -8.20 -12.32 12.34
C GLN A 63 -9.56 -12.25 13.04
N TRP A 64 -10.19 -11.09 13.12
CA TRP A 64 -11.51 -10.93 13.74
C TRP A 64 -12.60 -11.80 13.08
N HIS A 65 -12.61 -11.84 11.75
CA HIS A 65 -13.55 -12.70 11.02
C HIS A 65 -13.28 -14.18 11.28
N GLN A 66 -12.02 -14.60 11.29
CA GLN A 66 -11.63 -15.97 11.57
C GLN A 66 -12.00 -16.37 13.00
N THR A 67 -11.65 -15.56 13.98
CA THR A 67 -12.02 -15.75 15.39
C THR A 67 -13.54 -15.83 15.57
N ARG A 68 -14.33 -14.97 14.90
CA ARG A 68 -15.79 -15.08 14.94
C ARG A 68 -16.32 -16.38 14.36
N ARG A 69 -15.70 -16.92 13.31
CA ARG A 69 -16.11 -18.21 12.71
C ARG A 69 -15.79 -19.37 13.64
N GLU A 70 -14.67 -19.31 14.34
CA GLU A 70 -14.26 -20.33 15.32
C GLU A 70 -15.13 -20.25 16.57
N LEU A 71 -15.37 -19.06 17.11
CA LEU A 71 -16.29 -18.85 18.24
C LEU A 71 -17.73 -19.29 17.93
N LYS A 72 -18.20 -19.13 16.68
CA LYS A 72 -19.54 -19.59 16.28
C LYS A 72 -19.68 -21.12 16.26
N LYS A 73 -18.57 -21.87 16.22
CA LYS A 73 -18.57 -23.33 16.28
C LYS A 73 -18.56 -23.87 17.71
N ILE A 74 -18.23 -23.02 18.68
CA ILE A 74 -18.17 -23.40 20.09
C ILE A 74 -19.56 -23.18 20.71
N ASN A 75 -20.26 -24.27 21.01
CA ASN A 75 -21.62 -24.23 21.58
C ASN A 75 -21.63 -24.42 23.11
N THR A 76 -20.55 -24.91 23.71
CA THR A 76 -20.44 -25.16 25.15
C THR A 76 -19.19 -24.51 25.75
N PRO A 77 -19.26 -24.03 27.01
CA PRO A 77 -18.13 -23.36 27.68
C PRO A 77 -16.93 -24.28 27.95
N GLU A 78 -17.13 -25.60 27.89
CA GLU A 78 -16.05 -26.59 28.03
C GLU A 78 -15.15 -26.69 26.79
N ASP A 79 -15.67 -26.37 25.59
CA ASP A 79 -14.89 -26.37 24.35
C ASP A 79 -13.94 -25.16 24.26
N LEU A 80 -14.21 -24.08 25.00
CA LEU A 80 -13.31 -22.93 25.12
C LEU A 80 -12.04 -23.24 25.92
N LEU A 81 -12.05 -24.28 26.77
CA LEU A 81 -10.90 -24.66 27.61
C LEU A 81 -9.94 -25.63 26.91
N LYS A 82 -10.30 -26.18 25.74
CA LYS A 82 -9.49 -27.13 24.94
C LYS A 82 -8.77 -26.49 23.74
N LEU A 83 -9.01 -25.21 23.48
CA LEU A 83 -8.44 -24.45 22.36
C LEU A 83 -7.16 -23.71 22.81
#